data_AF-A0A8D0DRF6-F1
#
_entry.id   AF-A0A8D0DRF6-F1
#
_cell.length_a   1.000
_cell.length_b   1.000
_cell.length_c   1.000
_cell.angle_alpha   90.00
_cell.angle_beta   90.00
_cell.angle_gamma   90.00
#
_symmetry.space_group_name_H-M   'P 1'
#
loop_
_entity.id
_entity.type
_entity.pdbx_description
1 polymer ?
#
loop_
_entity_poly.entity_id
_entity_poly.type
_entity_poly.pdbx_seq_one_letter_code
_entity_poly.pdbx_strand_id
1 'polypeptide(L)'
;MAISAPLQVHFCAIVQLKSSAKAGRSLRLHLRSYAVTHSKPHLASFWCNARVELAFATTPAEIPKAIGNTKGSAKDLQRVQLTIREAQKNDLVATKVLAQFYVGEIIGKRGLIRYEA
;
A
#
# COMPACT_ATOMS: atom_id res chain seq x y z
N MET A 1 50.36 45.25 -19.48
CA MET A 1 49.72 44.49 -18.38
C MET A 1 48.38 43.95 -18.87
N ALA A 2 48.35 42.74 -19.42
CA ALA A 2 47.10 42.12 -19.92
C ALA A 2 47.14 40.62 -19.62
N ILE A 3 46.93 40.27 -18.34
CA ILE A 3 46.77 38.90 -17.86
C ILE A 3 45.60 38.90 -16.87
N SER A 4 44.35 39.01 -17.32
CA SER A 4 43.18 38.84 -16.42
C SER A 4 41.95 38.16 -17.02
N ALA A 5 41.97 37.80 -18.32
CA ALA A 5 40.79 37.24 -18.98
C ALA A 5 40.42 35.79 -18.57
N PRO A 6 41.34 34.81 -18.43
CA PRO A 6 40.92 33.40 -18.30
C PRO A 6 40.42 33.00 -16.91
N LEU A 7 40.81 33.71 -15.85
CA LEU A 7 40.42 33.38 -14.47
C LEU A 7 38.97 33.81 -14.15
N GLN A 8 38.52 34.92 -14.75
CA GLN A 8 37.18 35.47 -14.55
C GLN A 8 36.09 34.54 -15.12
N VAL A 9 36.35 33.91 -16.27
CA VAL A 9 35.40 33.00 -16.93
C VAL A 9 35.25 31.70 -16.15
N HIS A 10 36.36 31.17 -15.62
CA HIS A 10 36.37 29.96 -14.80
C HIS A 10 35.62 30.15 -13.48
N PHE A 11 35.79 31.32 -12.83
CA PHE A 11 35.08 31.62 -11.58
C PHE A 11 33.57 31.74 -11.81
N CYS A 12 33.14 32.40 -12.89
CA CYS A 12 31.74 32.53 -13.27
C CYS A 12 31.06 31.16 -13.52
N ALA A 13 31.73 30.26 -14.23
CA ALA A 13 31.22 28.91 -14.51
C ALA A 13 31.02 28.07 -13.23
N ILE A 14 31.96 28.14 -12.29
CA ILE A 14 31.87 27.41 -11.00
C ILE A 14 30.70 27.93 -10.14
N VAL A 15 30.46 29.25 -10.14
CA VAL A 15 29.34 29.86 -9.42
C VAL A 15 27.99 29.43 -10.02
N GLN A 16 27.87 29.43 -11.34
CA GLN A 16 26.64 28.99 -12.03
C GLN A 16 26.34 27.49 -11.78
N LEU A 17 27.36 26.63 -11.79
CA LEU A 17 27.20 25.20 -11.53
C LEU A 17 26.71 24.92 -10.09
N LYS A 18 27.27 25.64 -9.11
CA LYS A 18 26.83 25.51 -7.70
C LYS A 18 25.41 26.03 -7.49
N SER A 19 25.01 27.08 -8.20
CA SER A 19 23.65 27.63 -8.16
C SER A 19 22.62 26.63 -8.71
N SER A 20 22.88 26.03 -9.87
CA SER A 20 22.03 24.98 -10.45
C SER A 20 21.96 23.72 -9.58
N ALA A 21 23.08 23.30 -8.97
CA ALA A 21 23.11 22.17 -8.06
C ALA A 21 22.35 22.43 -6.74
N LYS A 22 22.25 23.69 -6.30
CA LYS A 22 21.43 24.11 -5.15
C LYS A 22 19.95 24.14 -5.52
N ALA A 23 19.61 24.65 -6.70
CA ALA A 23 18.24 24.63 -7.23
C ALA A 23 17.70 23.20 -7.41
N GLY A 24 18.50 22.27 -7.96
CA GLY A 24 18.11 20.86 -8.12
C GLY A 24 17.92 20.11 -6.80
N ARG A 25 18.68 20.47 -5.74
CA ARG A 25 18.44 19.95 -4.38
C ARG A 25 17.17 20.52 -3.76
N SER A 26 16.92 21.81 -3.96
CA SER A 26 15.67 22.45 -3.52
C SER A 26 14.45 21.77 -4.17
N LEU A 27 14.45 21.56 -5.49
CA LEU A 27 13.34 20.92 -6.20
C LEU A 27 13.04 19.50 -5.68
N ARG A 28 14.07 18.69 -5.41
CA ARG A 28 13.89 17.34 -4.82
C ARG A 28 13.25 17.36 -3.43
N LEU A 29 13.60 18.34 -2.60
CA LEU A 29 13.00 18.50 -1.27
C LEU A 29 11.52 18.89 -1.36
N HIS A 30 11.17 19.78 -2.30
CA HIS A 30 9.78 20.20 -2.55
C HIS A 30 8.92 19.03 -3.06
N LEU A 31 9.45 18.19 -3.95
CA LEU A 31 8.73 17.00 -4.42
C LEU A 31 8.49 15.99 -3.29
N ARG A 32 9.47 15.80 -2.40
CA ARG A 32 9.32 14.94 -1.22
C ARG A 32 8.25 15.48 -0.27
N SER A 33 8.29 16.77 0.04
CA SER A 33 7.28 17.38 0.92
C SER A 33 5.90 17.31 0.29
N TYR A 34 5.79 17.58 -1.01
CA TYR A 34 4.55 17.50 -1.76
C TYR A 34 3.95 16.08 -1.75
N ALA A 35 4.79 15.07 -2.03
CA ALA A 35 4.37 13.68 -2.00
C ALA A 35 3.87 13.26 -0.61
N VAL A 36 4.54 13.69 0.46
CA VAL A 36 4.13 13.41 1.84
C VAL A 36 2.84 14.15 2.21
N THR A 37 2.68 15.42 1.82
CA THR A 37 1.44 16.17 2.09
C THR A 37 0.25 15.59 1.33
N HIS A 38 0.48 15.04 0.14
CA HIS A 38 -0.56 14.42 -0.67
C HIS A 38 -0.96 13.04 -0.11
N SER A 39 -0.01 12.19 0.30
CA SER A 39 -0.32 10.82 0.74
C SER A 39 -0.86 10.72 2.16
N LYS A 40 -0.50 11.66 3.05
CA LYS A 40 -0.94 11.70 4.45
C LYS A 40 -2.46 11.56 4.66
N PRO A 41 -3.33 12.36 4.01
CA PRO A 41 -4.78 12.25 4.25
C PRO A 41 -5.36 10.90 3.79
N HIS A 42 -4.87 10.34 2.69
CA HIS A 42 -5.34 9.03 2.20
C HIS A 42 -4.93 7.89 3.15
N LEU A 43 -3.71 7.94 3.67
CA LEU A 43 -3.24 6.94 4.63
C LEU A 43 -3.95 7.08 5.99
N ALA A 44 -4.29 8.30 6.40
CA ALA A 44 -5.05 8.53 7.64
C ALA A 44 -6.46 7.92 7.54
N SER A 45 -7.17 8.13 6.43
CA SER A 45 -8.47 7.49 6.19
C SER A 45 -8.36 5.97 6.08
N PHE A 46 -7.35 5.46 5.37
CA PHE A 46 -7.08 4.02 5.31
C PHE A 46 -6.81 3.43 6.69
N TRP A 47 -6.01 4.10 7.52
CA TRP A 47 -5.69 3.66 8.88
C TRP A 47 -6.93 3.64 9.79
N CYS A 48 -7.81 4.63 9.66
CA CYS A 48 -9.08 4.67 10.41
C CYS A 48 -9.92 3.42 10.11
N ASN A 49 -10.11 3.09 8.83
CA ASN A 49 -10.89 1.92 8.41
C ASN A 49 -10.18 0.61 8.74
N ALA A 50 -8.85 0.54 8.56
CA ALA A 50 -8.06 -0.65 8.85
C ALA A 50 -8.05 -0.98 10.35
N ARG A 51 -8.11 0.01 11.25
CA ARG A 51 -8.18 -0.28 12.68
C ARG A 51 -9.46 -0.99 13.11
N VAL A 52 -10.56 -0.80 12.39
CA VAL A 52 -11.86 -1.38 12.73
C VAL A 52 -12.08 -2.69 11.98
N GLU A 53 -11.73 -2.73 10.69
CA GLU A 53 -12.00 -3.87 9.81
C GLU A 53 -10.84 -4.87 9.74
N LEU A 54 -9.60 -4.39 9.88
CA LEU A 54 -8.37 -5.19 9.82
C LEU A 54 -7.79 -5.51 11.21
N ALA A 55 -8.46 -5.10 12.30
CA ALA A 55 -8.19 -5.66 13.61
C ALA A 55 -8.54 -7.15 13.57
N PHE A 56 -7.56 -7.94 13.16
CA PHE A 56 -7.54 -9.40 13.12
C PHE A 56 -7.78 -10.05 14.50
N ALA A 57 -7.99 -9.26 15.55
CA ALA A 57 -8.54 -9.74 16.79
C ALA A 57 -10.06 -9.78 16.65
N THR A 58 -10.58 -10.83 16.00
CA THR A 58 -11.87 -11.37 16.40
C THR A 58 -11.83 -11.44 17.92
N THR A 59 -12.61 -10.60 18.60
CA THR A 59 -12.73 -10.67 20.05
C THR A 59 -13.04 -12.14 20.34
N PRO A 60 -12.28 -12.85 21.20
CA PRO A 60 -12.37 -14.32 21.29
C PRO A 60 -13.80 -14.85 21.57
N ALA A 61 -14.70 -13.98 22.01
CA ALA A 61 -16.13 -14.22 22.14
C ALA A 61 -16.92 -14.43 20.82
N GLU A 62 -16.41 -14.01 19.66
CA GLU A 62 -17.11 -14.10 18.36
C GLU A 62 -16.77 -15.36 17.56
N ILE A 63 -15.68 -16.06 17.90
CA ILE A 63 -15.27 -17.35 17.32
C ILE A 63 -16.39 -18.41 17.43
N PRO A 64 -17.01 -18.64 18.60
CA PRO A 64 -18.09 -19.65 18.72
C PRO A 64 -19.34 -19.27 17.90
N LYS A 65 -19.64 -17.97 17.73
CA LYS A 65 -20.75 -17.50 16.91
C LYS A 65 -20.49 -17.76 15.41
N ALA A 66 -19.27 -17.50 14.94
CA ALA A 66 -18.88 -17.76 13.55
C ALA A 66 -18.95 -19.26 13.18
N ILE A 67 -18.56 -20.15 14.11
CA ILE A 67 -18.65 -21.61 13.93
C ILE A 67 -20.11 -22.08 13.96
N GLY A 68 -20.96 -21.46 14.78
CA GLY A 68 -22.40 -21.75 14.82
C GLY A 68 -23.10 -21.38 13.51
N ASN A 69 -22.80 -20.20 12.96
CA ASN A 69 -23.42 -19.69 11.74
C ASN A 69 -23.02 -20.51 10.49
N THR A 70 -21.76 -20.92 10.38
CA THR A 70 -21.29 -21.76 9.24
C THR A 70 -21.97 -23.12 9.17
N LYS A 71 -22.28 -23.74 10.32
CA LYS A 71 -23.01 -25.01 10.38
C LYS A 71 -24.50 -24.89 9.99
N GLY A 72 -25.10 -23.73 10.20
CA GLY A 72 -26.48 -23.43 9.76
C GLY A 72 -26.56 -23.19 8.25
N SER A 73 -25.67 -22.35 7.71
CA SER A 73 -25.67 -21.97 6.30
C SER A 73 -25.40 -23.14 5.34
N ALA A 74 -24.60 -24.14 5.74
CA ALA A 74 -24.39 -25.34 4.92
C ALA A 74 -25.67 -26.17 4.70
N LYS A 75 -26.60 -26.13 5.65
CA LYS A 75 -27.92 -26.78 5.53
C LYS A 75 -28.89 -25.95 4.69
N ASP A 76 -28.73 -24.63 4.69
CA ASP A 76 -29.55 -23.70 3.90
C ASP A 76 -29.12 -23.60 2.43
N LEU A 77 -27.88 -23.95 2.08
CA LEU A 77 -27.42 -24.05 0.69
C LEU A 77 -28.19 -25.11 -0.14
N GLN A 78 -28.84 -26.09 0.52
CA GLN A 78 -29.79 -27.00 -0.14
C GLN A 78 -31.12 -26.33 -0.52
N ARG A 79 -31.38 -25.11 -0.05
CA ARG A 79 -32.58 -24.31 -0.39
C ARG A 79 -32.20 -23.32 -1.50
N VAL A 80 -32.06 -23.88 -2.70
CA VAL A 80 -31.46 -23.32 -3.91
C VAL A 80 -32.30 -22.19 -4.55
N GLN A 81 -32.41 -21.04 -3.88
CA GLN A 81 -32.93 -19.81 -4.50
C GLN A 81 -31.97 -18.63 -4.28
N LEU A 82 -30.69 -18.82 -4.61
CA LEU A 82 -29.73 -17.71 -4.59
C LEU A 82 -29.78 -16.96 -5.92
N THR A 83 -29.96 -15.65 -5.86
CA THR A 83 -29.87 -14.81 -7.06
C THR A 83 -28.41 -14.66 -7.50
N ILE A 84 -28.14 -14.48 -8.80
CA ILE A 84 -26.77 -14.40 -9.34
C ILE A 84 -25.94 -13.30 -8.65
N ARG A 85 -26.58 -12.18 -8.26
CA ARG A 85 -25.90 -11.07 -7.56
C ARG A 85 -25.44 -11.46 -6.16
N GLU A 86 -26.17 -12.34 -5.47
CA GLU A 86 -25.80 -12.84 -4.14
C GLU A 86 -24.69 -13.87 -4.25
N ALA A 87 -24.76 -14.78 -5.22
CA ALA A 87 -23.69 -15.73 -5.52
C ALA A 87 -22.37 -15.01 -5.81
N GLN A 88 -22.39 -14.02 -6.71
CA GLN A 88 -21.19 -13.24 -7.05
C GLN A 88 -20.59 -12.49 -5.86
N LYS A 89 -21.42 -11.94 -4.96
CA LYS A 89 -20.92 -11.29 -3.73
C LYS A 89 -20.24 -12.30 -2.80
N ASN A 90 -20.83 -13.47 -2.64
CA ASN A 90 -20.27 -14.54 -1.80
C ASN A 90 -18.97 -15.10 -2.40
N ASP A 91 -18.89 -15.24 -3.72
CA ASP A 91 -17.68 -15.67 -4.43
C ASP A 91 -16.55 -14.64 -4.31
N LEU A 92 -16.89 -13.34 -4.37
CA LEU A 92 -15.90 -12.28 -4.19
C LEU A 92 -15.34 -12.26 -2.75
N VAL A 93 -16.18 -12.53 -1.76
CA VAL A 93 -15.75 -12.69 -0.36
C VAL A 93 -14.89 -13.94 -0.19
N ALA A 94 -15.27 -15.07 -0.79
CA ALA A 94 -14.48 -16.30 -0.77
C ALA A 94 -13.10 -16.10 -1.39
N THR A 95 -13.05 -15.42 -2.55
CA THR A 95 -11.80 -15.10 -3.25
C THR A 95 -10.91 -14.17 -2.43
N LYS A 96 -11.50 -13.18 -1.71
CA LYS A 96 -10.75 -12.31 -0.79
C LYS A 96 -10.05 -13.10 0.33
N VAL A 97 -10.74 -14.09 0.91
CA VAL A 97 -10.16 -14.95 1.96
C VAL A 97 -9.04 -15.83 1.41
N LEU A 98 -9.20 -16.39 0.20
CA LEU A 98 -8.13 -17.12 -0.48
C LEU A 98 -6.90 -16.25 -0.75
N ALA A 99 -7.12 -15.01 -1.22
CA ALA A 99 -6.03 -14.05 -1.42
C ALA A 99 -5.31 -13.72 -0.10
N GLN A 100 -6.03 -13.63 1.01
CA GLN A 100 -5.43 -13.41 2.34
C GLN A 100 -4.53 -14.58 2.77
N PHE A 101 -4.91 -15.82 2.46
CA PHE A 101 -4.05 -16.98 2.68
C PHE A 101 -2.78 -16.91 1.81
N TYR A 102 -2.90 -16.53 0.54
CA TYR A 102 -1.76 -16.36 -0.36
C TYR A 102 -0.78 -15.26 0.09
N VAL A 103 -1.28 -14.15 0.64
CA VAL A 103 -0.43 -13.12 1.27
C VAL A 103 0.32 -13.69 2.48
N GLY A 104 -0.33 -14.53 3.28
CA GLY A 104 0.32 -15.27 4.37
C GLY A 104 1.45 -16.20 3.87
N GLU A 105 1.22 -16.86 2.74
CA GLU A 105 2.25 -17.67 2.06
C GLU A 105 3.43 -16.81 1.62
N ILE A 106 3.20 -15.66 1.00
CA ILE A 106 4.26 -14.71 0.59
C ILE A 106 5.10 -14.25 1.79
N ILE A 107 4.46 -13.93 2.92
CA ILE A 107 5.16 -13.57 4.17
C ILE A 107 6.00 -14.74 4.68
N GLY A 108 5.47 -15.97 4.60
CA GLY A 108 6.16 -17.19 4.99
C GLY A 108 7.38 -17.52 4.12
N LYS A 109 7.28 -17.33 2.79
CA LYS A 109 8.40 -17.50 1.85
C LYS A 109 9.41 -16.35 1.91
N ARG A 110 9.00 -15.17 2.39
CA ARG A 110 9.75 -13.90 2.33
C ARG A 110 10.15 -13.48 0.91
N GLY A 111 9.38 -13.88 -0.10
CA GLY A 111 9.65 -13.64 -1.51
C GLY A 111 8.36 -13.37 -2.28
N LEU A 112 8.37 -12.31 -3.10
CA LEU A 112 7.22 -11.92 -3.93
C LEU A 112 7.14 -12.73 -5.24
N ILE A 113 8.29 -13.16 -5.77
CA ILE A 113 8.40 -13.81 -7.07
C ILE A 113 9.29 -15.03 -6.87
N ARG A 114 8.66 -16.21 -6.77
CA ARG A 114 9.28 -17.54 -6.60
C ARG A 114 9.89 -17.83 -5.22
N TYR A 115 10.02 -19.12 -4.90
CA TYR A 115 11.00 -19.57 -3.91
C TYR A 115 12.40 -19.39 -4.51
N GLU A 116 13.31 -18.79 -3.74
CA GLU A 116 14.75 -18.91 -3.97
C GLU A 116 15.05 -20.42 -4.06
N ALA A 117 15.59 -20.86 -5.20
CA ALA A 117 15.93 -22.26 -5.47
C ALA A 117 17.37 -22.56 -5.02
#